data_AF-A0A218W1U0-F1
#
_entry.id   AF-A0A218W1U0-F1
#
_cell.length_a   1.000
_cell.length_b   1.000
_cell.length_c   1.000
_cell.angle_alpha   90.00
_cell.angle_beta   90.00
_cell.angle_gamma   90.00
#
_symmetry.space_group_name_H-M   'P 1'
#
loop_
_entity.id
_entity.type
_entity.pdbx_description
1 polymer ?
#
loop_
_entity_poly.entity_id
_entity_poly.type
_entity_poly.pdbx_seq_one_letter_code
_entity_poly.pdbx_strand_id
1 'polypeptide(L)'
;MLSKQMQKKLSTIDRERLFLTWGIGLDSKNRSLQLAHRLWTRTDDIDHISESASIVAMLVGLVPAEEAPKEMFGLNFAPRGSGRRSNVFRKRVLSLL
;
A
#
# COMPACT_ATOMS: atom_id res chain seq x y z
N MET A 1 -0.48 6.79 6.67
CA MET A 1 -0.61 7.92 5.71
C MET A 1 -0.07 7.48 4.36
N LEU A 2 -0.84 7.66 3.29
CA LEU A 2 -0.53 7.20 1.93
C LEU A 2 0.78 7.77 1.38
N SER A 3 1.11 9.00 1.73
CA SER A 3 2.39 9.62 1.39
C SER A 3 3.60 8.78 1.82
N LYS A 4 3.53 8.11 2.98
CA LYS A 4 4.55 7.16 3.43
C LYS A 4 4.52 5.84 2.68
N GLN A 5 3.33 5.38 2.24
CA GLN A 5 3.22 4.14 1.47
C GLN A 5 3.79 4.30 0.07
N MET A 6 3.61 5.46 -0.57
CA MET A 6 4.25 5.76 -1.86
C MET A 6 5.76 5.57 -1.81
N GLN A 7 6.41 6.06 -0.74
CA GLN A 7 7.86 5.90 -0.56
C GLN A 7 8.28 4.44 -0.33
N LYS A 8 7.40 3.59 0.20
CA LYS A 8 7.69 2.19 0.52
C LYS A 8 7.38 1.23 -0.62
N LYS A 9 6.34 1.52 -1.41
CA LYS A 9 5.75 0.59 -2.39
C LYS A 9 6.17 0.88 -3.83
N LEU A 10 6.53 2.12 -4.14
CA LEU A 10 6.85 2.54 -5.50
C LEU A 10 8.34 2.86 -5.63
N SER A 11 8.93 2.51 -6.78
CA SER A 11 10.28 2.94 -7.12
C SER A 11 10.34 4.46 -7.30
N THR A 12 11.54 5.04 -7.37
CA THR A 12 11.69 6.48 -7.66
C THR A 12 11.10 6.85 -9.02
N ILE A 13 11.35 6.02 -10.04
CA ILE A 13 10.89 6.27 -11.41
C ILE A 13 9.36 6.19 -11.48
N ASP A 14 8.75 5.19 -10.83
CA ASP A 14 7.30 5.03 -10.85
C ASP A 14 6.60 6.19 -10.13
N ARG A 15 7.18 6.67 -9.02
CA ARG A 15 6.66 7.85 -8.32
C ARG A 15 6.71 9.10 -9.18
N GLU A 16 7.82 9.33 -9.87
CA GLU A 16 7.96 10.51 -10.74
C GLU A 16 6.98 10.48 -11.89
N ARG A 17 6.82 9.32 -12.55
CA ARG A 17 5.78 9.12 -13.57
C ARG A 17 4.39 9.38 -13.02
N LEU A 18 4.07 8.79 -11.87
CA LEU A 18 2.77 8.98 -11.23
C LEU A 18 2.50 10.46 -10.90
N PHE A 19 3.49 11.19 -10.40
CA PHE A 19 3.37 12.62 -10.14
C PHE A 19 3.09 13.40 -11.43
N LEU A 20 3.83 13.12 -12.50
CA LEU A 20 3.64 13.79 -13.79
C LEU A 20 2.26 13.50 -14.39
N THR A 21 1.82 12.24 -14.42
CA THR A 21 0.48 11.84 -14.89
C THR A 21 -0.61 12.55 -14.09
N TRP A 22 -0.41 12.70 -12.78
CA TRP A 22 -1.34 13.39 -11.90
C TRP A 22 -1.16 14.90 -11.86
N GLY A 23 -0.37 15.49 -12.77
CA GLY A 23 -0.20 16.93 -12.92
C GLY A 23 0.54 17.61 -11.75
N ILE A 24 1.48 16.89 -11.13
CA ILE A 24 2.33 17.37 -10.03
C ILE A 24 3.76 17.50 -10.55
N GLY A 25 4.27 18.74 -10.60
CA GLY A 25 5.64 19.03 -11.02
C GLY A 25 6.69 18.37 -10.11
N LEU A 26 7.77 17.87 -10.70
CA LEU A 26 8.85 17.20 -9.97
C LEU A 26 9.68 18.16 -9.10
N ASP A 27 9.67 19.44 -9.45
CA ASP A 27 10.23 20.58 -8.74
C ASP A 27 9.38 21.02 -7.52
N SER A 28 8.13 20.55 -7.43
CA SER A 28 7.22 20.94 -6.35
C SER A 28 7.56 20.28 -5.00
N LYS A 29 7.21 20.97 -3.91
CA LYS A 29 7.41 20.49 -2.53
C LYS A 29 6.29 19.55 -2.11
N ASN A 30 6.59 18.57 -1.25
CA ASN A 30 5.58 17.68 -0.66
C ASN A 30 4.73 16.89 -1.69
N ARG A 31 5.33 16.48 -2.82
CA ARG A 31 4.66 15.76 -3.93
C ARG A 31 3.76 14.60 -3.49
N SER A 32 4.27 13.73 -2.62
CA SER A 32 3.49 12.59 -2.11
C SER A 32 2.27 13.01 -1.27
N LEU A 33 2.31 14.16 -0.59
CA LEU A 33 1.16 14.70 0.14
C LEU A 33 0.16 15.33 -0.83
N GLN A 34 0.64 16.08 -1.83
CA GLN A 34 -0.22 16.65 -2.87
C GLN A 34 -1.01 15.56 -3.60
N LEU A 35 -0.33 14.47 -3.99
CA LEU A 35 -1.01 13.34 -4.63
C LEU A 35 -2.02 12.68 -3.70
N ALA A 36 -1.65 12.45 -2.44
CA ALA A 36 -2.56 11.90 -1.44
C ALA A 36 -3.79 12.80 -1.19
N HIS A 37 -3.73 14.10 -1.48
CA HIS A 37 -4.89 14.97 -1.45
C HIS A 37 -5.73 14.82 -2.73
N ARG A 38 -5.11 14.91 -3.92
CA ARG A 38 -5.80 14.85 -5.23
C ARG A 38 -6.61 13.57 -5.44
N LEU A 39 -6.12 12.45 -4.93
CA LEU A 39 -6.81 11.16 -4.98
C LEU A 39 -8.17 11.15 -4.24
N TRP A 40 -8.47 12.15 -3.38
CA TRP A 40 -9.74 12.26 -2.64
C TRP A 40 -10.53 13.53 -2.96
N THR A 41 -10.06 14.40 -3.87
CA THR A 41 -10.70 15.71 -4.10
C THR A 41 -11.90 15.66 -5.04
N ARG A 42 -11.85 14.81 -6.07
CA ARG A 42 -12.81 14.83 -7.16
C ARG A 42 -13.68 13.58 -7.09
N THR A 43 -14.93 13.77 -6.68
CA THR A 43 -15.89 12.70 -6.36
C THR A 43 -17.10 12.67 -7.29
N ASP A 44 -17.10 13.55 -8.29
CA ASP A 44 -18.11 13.71 -9.32
C ASP A 44 -17.71 13.04 -10.65
N ASP A 45 -16.44 12.67 -10.80
CA ASP A 45 -15.88 12.03 -11.98
C ASP A 45 -15.55 10.56 -11.70
N ILE A 46 -16.30 9.65 -12.32
CA ILE A 46 -16.16 8.20 -12.13
C ILE A 46 -14.78 7.72 -12.55
N ASP A 47 -14.21 8.28 -13.63
CA ASP A 47 -12.89 7.87 -14.12
C ASP A 47 -11.81 8.28 -13.11
N HIS A 48 -11.91 9.50 -12.57
CA HIS A 48 -11.03 9.97 -11.50
C HIS A 48 -11.13 9.08 -10.26
N ILE A 49 -12.35 8.71 -9.85
CA ILE A 49 -12.59 7.83 -8.70
C ILE A 49 -11.97 6.45 -8.92
N SER A 50 -12.16 5.88 -10.11
CA SER A 50 -11.64 4.56 -10.46
C SER A 50 -10.11 4.53 -10.46
N GLU A 51 -9.48 5.52 -11.10
CA GLU A 51 -8.02 5.64 -11.12
C GLU A 51 -7.46 5.89 -9.71
N SER A 52 -8.12 6.75 -8.93
CA SER A 52 -7.77 7.00 -7.54
C SER A 52 -7.81 5.71 -6.73
N ALA A 53 -8.91 4.96 -6.79
CA ALA A 53 -9.09 3.72 -6.08
C ALA A 53 -8.03 2.68 -6.45
N SER A 54 -7.66 2.60 -7.73
CA SER A 54 -6.61 1.70 -8.23
C SER A 54 -5.23 2.03 -7.63
N ILE A 55 -4.88 3.31 -7.56
CA ILE A 55 -3.63 3.76 -6.92
C ILE A 55 -3.65 3.46 -5.42
N VAL A 56 -4.78 3.68 -4.74
CA VAL A 56 -4.92 3.37 -3.31
C VAL A 56 -4.77 1.87 -3.05
N ALA A 57 -5.41 1.04 -3.86
CA ALA A 57 -5.32 -0.41 -3.76
C ALA A 57 -3.85 -0.86 -3.87
N MET A 58 -3.15 -0.38 -4.90
CA MET A 58 -1.72 -0.65 -5.10
C MET A 58 -0.87 -0.22 -3.88
N LEU A 59 -1.12 0.96 -3.32
CA LEU A 59 -0.36 1.49 -2.18
C LEU A 59 -0.65 0.76 -0.86
N VAL A 60 -1.88 0.29 -0.66
CA VAL A 60 -2.27 -0.47 0.54
C VAL A 60 -1.91 -1.96 0.39
N GLY A 61 -1.57 -2.41 -0.83
CA GLY A 61 -1.29 -3.80 -1.13
C GLY A 61 -2.56 -4.63 -1.31
N LEU A 62 -3.67 -3.98 -1.65
CA LEU A 62 -4.86 -4.64 -2.17
C LEU A 62 -4.59 -4.93 -3.65
N VAL A 63 -4.51 -6.21 -3.99
CA VAL A 63 -4.39 -6.63 -5.38
C VAL A 63 -5.75 -6.39 -6.03
N PRO A 64 -5.86 -5.54 -7.08
CA PRO A 64 -7.08 -5.44 -7.86
C PRO A 64 -7.45 -6.85 -8.34
N ALA A 65 -8.72 -7.23 -8.20
CA ALA A 65 -9.19 -8.60 -8.47
C ALA A 65 -9.09 -9.05 -9.95
N GLU A 66 -8.46 -8.24 -10.80
CA GLU A 66 -8.31 -8.45 -12.25
C GLU A 66 -7.52 -9.74 -12.57
N GLU A 67 -6.63 -10.21 -11.67
CA GLU A 67 -5.75 -11.37 -11.91
C GLU A 67 -5.77 -12.43 -10.80
N ALA A 68 -6.76 -12.40 -9.90
CA ALA A 68 -6.98 -13.54 -9.03
C ALA A 68 -7.79 -14.58 -9.82
N PRO A 69 -7.29 -15.83 -10.04
CA PRO A 69 -8.08 -16.87 -10.66
C PRO A 69 -9.39 -17.00 -9.90
N LYS A 70 -10.51 -16.82 -10.60
CA LYS A 70 -11.87 -16.91 -10.04
C LYS A 70 -12.15 -18.27 -9.35
N GLU A 71 -11.25 -19.23 -9.54
CA GLU A 71 -11.20 -20.55 -8.90
C GLU A 71 -10.67 -20.55 -7.45
N MET A 72 -9.98 -19.50 -6.97
CA MET A 72 -9.36 -19.50 -5.64
C MET A 72 -10.30 -19.15 -4.47
N PHE A 73 -11.56 -18.78 -4.74
CA PHE A 73 -12.53 -18.47 -3.68
C PHE A 73 -13.12 -19.70 -2.99
N GLY A 74 -12.85 -20.93 -3.47
CA GLY A 74 -13.32 -22.18 -2.89
C GLY A 74 -12.28 -22.99 -2.11
N LEU A 75 -11.01 -22.58 -2.14
CA LEU A 75 -9.93 -23.29 -1.44
C LEU A 75 -9.55 -22.50 -0.19
N ASN A 76 -9.85 -23.08 0.99
CA ASN A 76 -9.49 -22.54 2.29
C ASN A 76 -7.97 -22.33 2.41
N PHE A 77 -7.48 -21.13 2.12
CA PHE A 77 -6.11 -20.70 2.44
C PHE A 77 -5.95 -20.32 3.92
N ALA A 78 -6.58 -21.07 4.82
CA ALA A 78 -6.17 -21.03 6.22
C ALA A 78 -4.71 -21.54 6.28
N PRO A 79 -3.76 -20.80 6.89
CA PRO A 79 -2.44 -21.35 7.13
C PRO A 79 -2.62 -22.64 7.92
N ARG A 80 -2.28 -23.78 7.32
CA ARG A 80 -2.16 -25.03 8.08
C ARG A 80 -1.12 -24.74 9.16
N GLY A 81 -1.56 -24.67 10.41
CA GLY A 81 -0.71 -24.33 11.54
C GLY A 81 0.55 -25.18 11.49
N SER A 82 1.68 -24.55 11.15
CA SER A 82 2.97 -25.21 11.27
C SER A 82 3.20 -25.44 12.76
N GLY A 83 3.11 -26.71 13.15
CA GLY A 83 3.35 -27.13 14.52
C GLY A 83 4.68 -26.58 15.06
N ARG A 84 4.61 -26.07 16.30
CA ARG A 84 5.69 -25.96 17.30
C ARG A 84 7.11 -25.70 16.79
N ARG A 85 7.59 -24.47 17.01
CA ARG A 85 8.94 -24.23 17.53
C ARG A 85 8.87 -23.32 18.75
N SER A 86 8.94 -23.93 19.92
CA SER A 86 9.26 -23.25 21.18
C SER A 86 10.73 -22.82 21.13
N ASN A 87 10.99 -21.52 21.01
CA ASN A 87 12.25 -20.95 21.47
C ASN A 87 11.95 -20.06 22.67
N VAL A 88 12.21 -20.63 23.84
CA VAL A 88 12.23 -19.97 25.13
C VAL A 88 13.26 -18.83 25.07
N PHE A 89 12.81 -17.58 24.97
CA PHE A 89 13.66 -16.43 25.25
C PHE A 89 13.51 -16.05 26.73
N ARG A 90 14.21 -16.77 27.60
CA ARG A 90 14.59 -16.25 28.92
C ARG A 90 15.83 -15.38 28.75
N LYS A 91 15.67 -14.07 28.83
CA LYS A 91 16.66 -13.15 29.42
C LYS A 91 15.85 -12.19 30.30
N ARG A 92 15.65 -12.53 31.57
CA ARG A 92 16.40 -11.95 32.70
C ARG A 92 16.64 -10.45 32.50
N VAL A 93 15.66 -9.63 32.90
CA VAL A 93 15.96 -8.29 33.41
C VAL A 93 16.24 -8.48 34.89
N LEU A 94 17.51 -8.65 35.22
CA LEU A 94 18.03 -8.15 36.49
C LEU A 94 18.54 -6.75 36.22
N SER A 95 18.53 -5.92 37.27
CA SER A 95 18.97 -4.52 37.36
C SER A 95 17.95 -3.51 36.84
N LEU A 96 17.15 -2.92 37.74
CA LEU A 96 17.50 -1.66 38.41
C LEU A 96 16.33 -1.22 39.33
N LEU A 97 16.63 -1.15 40.63
CA LEU A 97 15.90 -0.47 41.73
C LEU A 97 14.61 -1.11 42.24
#